data_AF-A0A1U7DJ21-F1
#
_entry.id   AF-A0A1U7DJ21-F1
#
_cell.length_a   1.000
_cell.length_b   1.000
_cell.length_c   1.000
_cell.angle_alpha   90.00
_cell.angle_beta   90.00
_cell.angle_gamma   90.00
#
_symmetry.space_group_name_H-M   'P 1'
#
loop_
_entity.id
_entity.type
_entity.pdbx_description
1 polymer ?
#
loop_
_entity_poly.entity_id
_entity_poly.type
_entity_poly.pdbx_seq_one_letter_code
_entity_poly.pdbx_strand_id
1 'polypeptide(L)'
;MMTQAELLAGVLSRGGCLAAGLALMTGALGLAGPELEALRLAGRAAATPIWAWPEIPELSRTAMAPGRRARAAVTDGCIAALPPGPKGLVPEPALRRAARPCAALGRALTNRTPTDASAWLMRAHAARHLDHLPTARSMLERAHRADPESAHAARMRLGLAADLDGPAYDGRAEDMRLVAKSWQGQRFLAGLYRAAPRIRPALTAVLEGADHAVQNGFLRALRQMSGGARP
;
A
#
# COMPACT_ATOMS: atom_id res chain seq x y z
N MET A 1 0.34 -40.01 -64.84
CA MET A 1 0.68 -40.87 -63.69
C MET A 1 2.05 -40.43 -63.18
N MET A 2 2.06 -39.60 -62.13
CA MET A 2 3.25 -39.18 -61.39
C MET A 2 3.24 -39.91 -60.04
N THR A 3 4.38 -40.43 -59.63
CA THR A 3 4.56 -41.26 -58.43
C THR A 3 4.64 -40.41 -57.17
N GLN A 4 4.07 -40.92 -56.07
CA GLN A 4 3.98 -40.30 -54.73
C GLN A 4 5.34 -39.99 -54.05
N ALA A 5 6.48 -40.19 -54.71
CA ALA A 5 7.81 -40.04 -54.14
C ALA A 5 8.41 -38.62 -54.29
N GLU A 6 7.88 -37.76 -55.16
CA GLU A 6 8.42 -36.40 -55.37
C GLU A 6 7.72 -35.30 -54.56
N LEU A 7 6.60 -35.61 -53.90
CA LEU A 7 5.87 -34.65 -53.06
C LEU A 7 6.48 -34.45 -51.65
N LEU A 8 7.55 -35.18 -51.31
CA LEU A 8 8.19 -35.09 -49.99
C LEU A 8 9.57 -34.40 -49.99
N ALA A 9 10.10 -33.98 -51.14
CA ALA A 9 11.40 -33.29 -51.20
C ALA A 9 11.31 -31.75 -51.05
N GLY A 10 10.10 -31.18 -51.07
CA GLY A 10 9.90 -29.71 -51.00
C GLY A 10 9.60 -29.12 -49.62
N VAL A 11 9.38 -29.94 -48.58
CA VAL A 11 8.84 -29.46 -47.28
C VAL A 11 9.90 -29.43 -46.15
N LEU A 12 11.08 -30.02 -46.35
CA LEU A 12 12.10 -30.12 -45.28
C LEU A 12 13.20 -29.04 -45.31
N SER A 13 13.07 -28.01 -46.15
CA SER A 13 14.05 -26.89 -46.21
C SER A 13 13.67 -25.64 -45.39
N ARG A 14 12.49 -25.62 -44.75
CA ARG A 14 12.03 -24.47 -43.94
C ARG A 14 11.63 -24.79 -42.49
N GLY A 15 11.93 -25.99 -41.99
CA GLY A 15 11.51 -26.46 -40.66
C GLY A 15 12.58 -26.44 -39.56
N GLY A 16 13.78 -25.92 -39.82
CA GLY A 16 14.97 -26.15 -38.98
C GLY A 16 15.34 -25.06 -37.96
N CYS A 17 14.47 -24.10 -37.65
CA CYS A 17 14.80 -23.02 -36.68
C CYS A 17 13.73 -22.72 -35.63
N LEU A 18 12.63 -23.46 -35.57
CA LEU A 18 11.53 -23.18 -34.62
C LEU A 18 11.46 -24.14 -33.41
N ALA A 19 12.31 -25.17 -33.34
CA ALA A 19 12.31 -26.10 -32.20
C ALA A 19 13.35 -25.75 -31.11
N ALA A 20 14.41 -25.00 -31.43
CA ALA A 20 15.37 -24.51 -30.42
C ALA A 20 14.94 -23.19 -29.75
N GLY A 21 14.01 -22.45 -30.36
CA GLY A 21 13.46 -21.22 -29.79
C GLY A 21 12.33 -21.42 -28.77
N LEU A 22 11.66 -22.59 -28.78
CA LEU A 22 10.55 -22.86 -27.86
C LEU A 22 11.00 -23.43 -26.51
N ALA A 23 12.15 -24.12 -26.45
CA ALA A 23 12.70 -24.65 -25.20
C ALA A 23 13.34 -23.56 -24.31
N LEU A 24 13.78 -22.43 -24.89
CA LEU A 24 14.28 -21.26 -24.14
C LEU A 24 13.15 -20.33 -23.67
N MET A 25 11.93 -20.44 -24.23
CA MET A 25 10.76 -19.68 -23.77
C MET A 25 9.99 -20.39 -22.65
N THR A 26 10.12 -21.72 -22.52
CA THR A 26 9.61 -22.46 -21.34
C THR A 26 10.51 -22.37 -20.11
N GLY A 27 11.81 -22.06 -20.29
CA GLY A 27 12.73 -21.80 -19.17
C GLY A 27 12.46 -20.47 -18.43
N ALA A 28 11.76 -19.52 -19.05
CA ALA A 28 11.38 -18.25 -18.43
C ALA A 28 10.07 -18.34 -17.61
N LEU A 29 9.30 -19.43 -17.73
CA LEU A 29 8.08 -19.67 -16.95
C LEU A 29 8.33 -20.44 -15.64
N GLY A 30 9.53 -20.99 -15.45
CA GLY A 30 9.96 -21.61 -14.19
C GLY A 30 10.27 -20.63 -13.05
N LEU A 31 10.29 -19.33 -13.35
CA LEU A 31 10.37 -18.25 -12.37
C LEU A 31 8.98 -17.66 -12.02
N ALA A 32 7.91 -18.43 -12.21
CA ALA A 32 6.69 -18.30 -11.40
C ALA A 32 6.98 -18.76 -9.96
N GLY A 33 7.96 -18.11 -9.33
CA GLY A 33 8.47 -18.45 -8.02
C GLY A 33 7.52 -18.01 -6.91
N PRO A 34 7.91 -18.23 -5.65
CA PRO A 34 7.14 -17.81 -4.47
C PRO A 34 6.79 -16.31 -4.48
N GLU A 35 7.53 -15.47 -5.20
CA GLU A 35 7.23 -14.04 -5.34
C GLU A 35 6.00 -13.78 -6.22
N LEU A 36 5.80 -14.55 -7.30
CA LEU A 36 4.64 -14.42 -8.19
C LEU A 36 3.38 -15.00 -7.54
N GLU A 37 3.53 -16.09 -6.80
CA GLU A 37 2.51 -16.64 -5.90
C GLU A 37 2.13 -15.62 -4.81
N ALA A 38 3.13 -14.98 -4.19
CA ALA A 38 2.91 -13.95 -3.18
C ALA A 38 2.26 -12.69 -3.74
N LEU A 39 2.61 -12.26 -4.95
CA LEU A 39 1.95 -11.15 -5.65
C LEU A 39 0.51 -11.53 -6.04
N ARG A 40 0.26 -12.78 -6.46
CA ARG A 40 -1.10 -13.29 -6.69
C ARG A 40 -1.91 -13.34 -5.41
N LEU A 41 -1.34 -13.81 -4.31
CA LEU A 41 -1.97 -13.85 -3.00
C LEU A 41 -2.22 -12.45 -2.46
N ALA A 42 -1.30 -11.51 -2.65
CA ALA A 42 -1.48 -10.12 -2.25
C ALA A 42 -2.49 -9.39 -3.15
N GLY A 43 -2.49 -9.65 -4.46
CA GLY A 43 -3.50 -9.16 -5.39
C GLY A 43 -4.89 -9.74 -5.09
N ARG A 44 -4.97 -11.02 -4.73
CA ARG A 44 -6.19 -11.62 -4.17
C ARG A 44 -6.54 -10.98 -2.85
N ALA A 45 -5.61 -10.75 -1.93
CA ALA A 45 -5.90 -10.10 -0.65
C ALA A 45 -6.45 -8.67 -0.86
N ALA A 46 -5.95 -7.95 -1.87
CA ALA A 46 -6.47 -6.64 -2.26
C ALA A 46 -7.86 -6.70 -2.93
N ALA A 47 -8.18 -7.80 -3.63
CA ALA A 47 -9.44 -8.00 -4.36
C ALA A 47 -10.48 -8.83 -3.59
N THR A 48 -10.06 -9.56 -2.56
CA THR A 48 -10.93 -10.38 -1.72
C THR A 48 -11.37 -9.53 -0.54
N PRO A 49 -12.67 -9.53 -0.26
CA PRO A 49 -13.15 -8.85 0.92
C PRO A 49 -12.47 -9.47 2.15
N ILE A 50 -12.22 -8.63 3.14
CA ILE A 50 -11.41 -8.94 4.34
C ILE A 50 -11.89 -10.19 5.10
N TRP A 51 -13.17 -10.53 4.95
CA TRP A 51 -13.80 -11.71 5.57
C TRP A 51 -13.54 -13.02 4.82
N ALA A 52 -12.99 -12.94 3.61
CA ALA A 52 -12.56 -14.06 2.78
C ALA A 52 -11.02 -14.22 2.75
N TRP A 53 -10.29 -13.46 3.56
CA TRP A 53 -8.85 -13.63 3.68
C TRP A 53 -8.52 -15.01 4.27
N PRO A 54 -7.50 -15.70 3.74
CA PRO A 54 -7.07 -16.98 4.29
C PRO A 54 -6.63 -16.83 5.74
N GLU A 55 -6.68 -17.92 6.49
CA GLU A 55 -6.28 -17.91 7.89
C GLU A 55 -4.84 -17.38 8.08
N ILE A 56 -4.58 -16.76 9.24
CA ILE A 56 -3.30 -16.15 9.63
C ILE A 56 -2.05 -16.99 9.27
N PRO A 57 -2.05 -18.33 9.39
CA PRO A 57 -0.85 -19.12 9.07
C PRO A 57 -0.40 -19.01 7.60
N GLU A 58 -1.32 -18.85 6.66
CA GLU A 58 -0.97 -18.71 5.24
C GLU A 58 -0.40 -17.32 4.95
N LEU A 59 -1.08 -16.27 5.42
CA LEU A 59 -0.59 -14.88 5.30
C LEU A 59 0.78 -14.71 5.97
N SER A 60 0.98 -15.35 7.11
CA SER A 60 2.27 -15.33 7.82
C SER A 60 3.36 -16.01 7.00
N ARG A 61 3.09 -17.18 6.39
CA ARG A 61 4.06 -17.85 5.49
C ARG A 61 4.42 -16.97 4.29
N THR A 62 3.43 -16.37 3.63
CA THR A 62 3.64 -15.50 2.46
C THR A 62 4.37 -14.21 2.82
N ALA A 63 4.02 -13.55 3.92
CA ALA A 63 4.70 -12.33 4.36
C ALA A 63 6.11 -12.60 4.89
N MET A 64 6.37 -13.83 5.37
CA MET A 64 7.68 -14.29 5.78
C MET A 64 8.54 -14.82 4.63
N ALA A 65 7.98 -14.94 3.42
CA ALA A 65 8.72 -15.30 2.23
C ALA A 65 9.78 -14.23 1.91
N PRO A 66 10.93 -14.61 1.33
CA PRO A 66 11.94 -13.66 0.90
C PRO A 66 11.37 -12.77 -0.21
N GLY A 67 11.29 -11.46 0.04
CA GLY A 67 10.87 -10.48 -0.97
C GLY A 67 10.25 -9.22 -0.37
N ARG A 68 10.86 -8.06 -0.64
CA ARG A 68 10.33 -6.76 -0.20
C ARG A 68 8.96 -6.46 -0.79
N ARG A 69 8.71 -6.85 -2.05
CA ARG A 69 7.46 -6.61 -2.76
C ARG A 69 6.29 -7.41 -2.19
N ALA A 70 6.49 -8.71 -1.96
CA ALA A 70 5.50 -9.57 -1.33
C ALA A 70 5.07 -9.01 0.03
N ARG A 71 6.06 -8.63 0.86
CA ARG A 71 5.79 -8.05 2.17
C ARG A 71 5.05 -6.73 2.09
N ALA A 72 5.50 -5.81 1.23
CA ALA A 72 4.84 -4.53 1.01
C ALA A 72 3.39 -4.72 0.57
N ALA A 73 3.13 -5.64 -0.37
CA ALA A 73 1.78 -5.90 -0.86
C ALA A 73 0.85 -6.48 0.23
N VAL A 74 1.38 -7.32 1.13
CA VAL A 74 0.61 -7.81 2.29
C VAL A 74 0.36 -6.70 3.32
N THR A 75 1.36 -5.88 3.65
CA THR A 75 1.17 -4.77 4.60
C THR A 75 0.20 -3.72 4.04
N ASP A 76 0.34 -3.37 2.77
CA ASP A 76 -0.54 -2.43 2.08
C ASP A 76 -1.96 -2.98 1.97
N GLY A 77 -2.12 -4.28 1.69
CA GLY A 77 -3.40 -4.96 1.72
C GLY A 77 -4.08 -4.83 3.08
N CYS A 78 -3.35 -5.08 4.17
CA CYS A 78 -3.89 -4.95 5.53
C CYS A 78 -4.28 -3.50 5.86
N ILE A 79 -3.46 -2.52 5.45
CA ILE A 79 -3.74 -1.10 5.69
C ILE A 79 -4.96 -0.64 4.89
N ALA A 80 -5.06 -1.03 3.61
CA ALA A 80 -6.19 -0.70 2.75
C ALA A 80 -7.49 -1.31 3.27
N ALA A 81 -7.41 -2.53 3.80
CA ALA A 81 -8.54 -3.25 4.35
C ALA A 81 -8.97 -2.70 5.74
N LEU A 82 -8.10 -1.91 6.39
CA LEU A 82 -8.35 -1.19 7.63
C LEU A 82 -8.36 0.34 7.40
N PRO A 83 -9.28 0.85 6.55
CA PRO A 83 -9.21 2.21 6.07
C PRO A 83 -9.25 3.22 7.22
N PRO A 84 -8.51 4.33 7.09
CA PRO A 84 -8.74 5.47 7.94
C PRO A 84 -10.11 6.11 7.62
N GLY A 85 -10.69 6.82 8.58
CA GLY A 85 -11.95 7.57 8.41
C GLY A 85 -13.03 7.24 9.44
N PRO A 86 -14.19 7.92 9.35
CA PRO A 86 -15.28 7.77 10.31
C PRO A 86 -15.81 6.33 10.33
N LYS A 87 -15.98 5.79 11.54
CA LYS A 87 -16.66 4.50 11.76
C LYS A 87 -18.05 4.60 11.11
N GLY A 88 -18.34 3.79 10.08
CA GLY A 88 -19.67 3.84 9.45
C GLY A 88 -19.81 3.22 8.06
N LEU A 89 -18.77 3.23 7.22
CA LEU A 89 -18.85 2.59 5.89
C LEU A 89 -18.72 1.06 5.96
N VAL A 90 -17.97 0.57 6.95
CA VAL A 90 -17.78 -0.86 7.22
C VAL A 90 -18.23 -1.12 8.66
N PRO A 91 -19.04 -2.17 8.92
CA PRO A 91 -19.44 -2.51 10.27
C PRO A 91 -18.23 -2.77 11.17
N GLU A 92 -18.23 -2.16 12.37
CA GLU A 92 -17.14 -2.30 13.36
C GLU A 92 -16.75 -3.77 13.65
N PRO A 93 -17.69 -4.74 13.77
CA PRO A 93 -17.32 -6.13 13.97
C PRO A 93 -16.49 -6.73 12.84
N ALA A 94 -16.71 -6.29 11.59
CA ALA A 94 -15.94 -6.74 10.44
C ALA A 94 -14.52 -6.15 10.47
N LEU A 95 -14.38 -4.86 10.78
CA LEU A 95 -13.08 -4.21 10.96
C LEU A 95 -12.27 -4.86 12.08
N ARG A 96 -12.90 -5.14 13.23
CA ARG A 96 -12.25 -5.81 14.37
C ARG A 96 -11.79 -7.24 14.03
N ARG A 97 -12.61 -8.01 13.29
CA ARG A 97 -12.22 -9.37 12.85
C ARG A 97 -10.98 -9.34 11.96
N ALA A 98 -10.87 -8.34 11.09
CA ALA A 98 -9.71 -8.14 10.24
C ALA A 98 -8.50 -7.52 10.92
N ALA A 99 -8.71 -6.67 11.93
CA ALA A 99 -7.62 -6.02 12.64
C ALA A 99 -6.77 -7.04 13.41
N ARG A 100 -7.37 -8.10 13.97
CA ARG A 100 -6.66 -9.16 14.71
C ARG A 100 -5.55 -9.85 13.88
N PRO A 101 -5.82 -10.42 12.68
CA PRO A 101 -4.78 -11.04 11.87
C PRO A 101 -3.70 -10.05 11.44
N CYS A 102 -4.07 -8.82 11.04
CA CYS A 102 -3.10 -7.78 10.70
C CYS A 102 -2.21 -7.37 11.88
N ALA A 103 -2.76 -7.30 13.10
CA ALA A 103 -1.98 -7.03 14.31
C ALA A 103 -0.95 -8.15 14.59
N ALA A 104 -1.38 -9.40 14.51
CA ALA A 104 -0.53 -10.57 14.73
C ALA A 104 0.61 -10.62 13.70
N LEU A 105 0.27 -10.46 12.42
CA LEU A 105 1.25 -10.43 11.34
C LEU A 105 2.23 -9.26 11.50
N GLY A 106 1.73 -8.08 11.84
CA GLY A 106 2.56 -6.89 12.00
C GLY A 106 3.56 -7.04 13.13
N ARG A 107 3.14 -7.69 14.23
CA ARG A 107 4.04 -8.06 15.32
C ARG A 107 5.13 -9.02 14.85
N ALA A 108 4.77 -10.07 14.10
CA ALA A 108 5.76 -11.01 13.56
C ALA A 108 6.78 -10.32 12.64
N LEU A 109 6.31 -9.46 11.72
CA LEU A 109 7.17 -8.72 10.80
C LEU A 109 8.09 -7.72 11.54
N THR A 110 7.57 -6.93 12.47
CA THR A 110 8.37 -5.94 13.21
C THR A 110 9.38 -6.59 14.17
N ASN A 111 9.11 -7.79 14.69
CA ASN A 111 10.10 -8.55 15.46
C ASN A 111 11.26 -9.03 14.58
N ARG A 112 10.99 -9.39 13.32
CA ARG A 112 12.01 -9.87 12.37
C ARG A 112 12.73 -8.74 11.64
N THR A 113 12.04 -7.65 11.36
CA THR A 113 12.57 -6.49 10.63
C THR A 113 12.08 -5.21 11.33
N PRO A 114 12.76 -4.77 12.39
CA PRO A 114 12.37 -3.58 13.16
C PRO A 114 12.40 -2.27 12.37
N THR A 115 13.09 -2.24 11.22
CA THR A 115 13.18 -1.09 10.31
C THR A 115 12.06 -1.06 9.26
N ASP A 116 11.13 -2.02 9.29
CA ASP A 116 10.02 -2.09 8.33
C ASP A 116 8.88 -1.14 8.73
N ALA A 117 8.88 0.07 8.17
CA ALA A 117 7.88 1.08 8.47
C ALA A 117 6.45 0.66 8.10
N SER A 118 6.27 -0.09 7.01
CA SER A 118 4.96 -0.58 6.59
C SER A 118 4.41 -1.60 7.59
N ALA A 119 5.26 -2.45 8.17
CA ALA A 119 4.85 -3.36 9.23
C ALA A 119 4.43 -2.60 10.52
N TRP A 120 5.13 -1.53 10.89
CA TRP A 120 4.72 -0.66 12.00
C TRP A 120 3.40 0.07 11.72
N LEU A 121 3.20 0.58 10.51
CA LEU A 121 1.94 1.20 10.08
C LEU A 121 0.78 0.22 10.14
N MET A 122 0.97 -1.01 9.66
CA MET A 122 -0.02 -2.07 9.75
C MET A 122 -0.42 -2.35 11.20
N ARG A 123 0.54 -2.40 12.13
CA ARG A 123 0.25 -2.52 13.58
C ARG A 123 -0.52 -1.33 14.11
N ALA A 124 -0.18 -0.11 13.68
CA ALA A 124 -0.85 1.11 14.11
C ALA A 124 -2.32 1.14 13.67
N HIS A 125 -2.60 0.81 12.39
CA HIS A 125 -3.96 0.67 11.87
C HIS A 125 -4.74 -0.40 12.63
N ALA A 126 -4.16 -1.59 12.80
CA ALA A 126 -4.82 -2.67 13.53
C ALA A 126 -5.12 -2.29 14.99
N ALA A 127 -4.17 -1.67 15.70
CA ALA A 127 -4.39 -1.20 17.06
C ALA A 127 -5.50 -0.15 17.15
N ARG A 128 -5.60 0.77 16.19
CA ARG A 128 -6.67 1.76 16.11
C ARG A 128 -8.05 1.11 16.02
N HIS A 129 -8.22 0.11 15.14
CA HIS A 129 -9.47 -0.63 14.96
C HIS A 129 -9.79 -1.63 16.07
N LEU A 130 -8.81 -1.94 16.94
CA LEU A 130 -9.03 -2.69 18.17
C LEU A 130 -9.34 -1.80 19.38
N ASP A 131 -9.50 -0.49 19.16
CA ASP A 131 -9.66 0.57 20.17
C ASP A 131 -8.48 0.67 21.17
N HIS A 132 -7.27 0.32 20.73
CA HIS A 132 -6.02 0.47 21.49
C HIS A 132 -5.28 1.74 21.05
N LEU A 133 -5.88 2.92 21.25
CA LEU A 133 -5.37 4.20 20.73
C LEU A 133 -3.95 4.56 21.20
N PRO A 134 -3.56 4.39 22.48
CA PRO A 134 -2.18 4.66 22.91
C PRO A 134 -1.17 3.77 22.18
N THR A 135 -1.51 2.49 21.98
CA THR A 135 -0.68 1.57 21.20
C THR A 135 -0.58 2.03 19.75
N ALA A 136 -1.68 2.43 19.12
CA ALA A 136 -1.68 2.93 17.75
C ALA A 136 -0.74 4.13 17.56
N ARG A 137 -0.76 5.10 18.48
CA ARG A 137 0.17 6.25 18.47
C ARG A 137 1.62 5.82 18.60
N SER A 138 1.94 4.94 19.56
CA SER A 138 3.31 4.45 19.74
C SER A 138 3.84 3.72 18.49
N MET A 139 2.99 2.93 17.82
CA MET A 139 3.36 2.24 16.58
C MET A 139 3.54 3.22 15.42
N LEU A 140 2.73 4.29 15.36
CA LEU A 140 2.86 5.35 14.36
C LEU A 140 4.20 6.08 14.46
N GLU A 141 4.64 6.41 15.67
CA GLU A 141 5.96 7.00 15.91
C GLU A 141 7.10 6.06 15.51
N ARG A 142 6.96 4.75 15.82
CA ARG A 142 7.93 3.74 15.39
C ARG A 142 8.00 3.63 13.87
N ALA A 143 6.86 3.75 13.18
CA ALA A 143 6.83 3.77 11.72
C ALA A 143 7.54 5.00 11.14
N HIS A 144 7.40 6.17 11.77
CA HIS A 144 8.14 7.36 11.35
C HIS A 144 9.64 7.19 11.55
N ARG A 145 10.09 6.70 12.72
CA ARG A 145 11.51 6.43 12.98
C ARG A 145 12.12 5.38 12.05
N ALA A 146 11.33 4.41 11.62
CA ALA A 146 11.78 3.34 10.72
C ALA A 146 12.03 3.83 9.28
N ASP A 147 11.24 4.79 8.80
CA ASP A 147 11.35 5.36 7.45
C ASP A 147 10.78 6.80 7.42
N PRO A 148 11.57 7.80 7.83
CA PRO A 148 11.11 9.18 7.89
C PRO A 148 10.99 9.82 6.49
N GLU A 149 11.75 9.34 5.51
CA GLU A 149 11.90 9.96 4.18
C GLU A 149 10.91 9.42 3.12
N SER A 150 10.18 8.34 3.41
CA SER A 150 9.20 7.80 2.47
C SER A 150 7.91 8.62 2.43
N ALA A 151 7.68 9.30 1.30
CA ALA A 151 6.46 10.07 1.06
C ALA A 151 5.20 9.19 1.07
N HIS A 152 5.32 7.93 0.65
CA HIS A 152 4.23 6.97 0.70
C HIS A 152 3.86 6.63 2.15
N ALA A 153 4.85 6.29 2.99
CA ALA A 153 4.63 6.03 4.40
C ALA A 153 4.11 7.28 5.14
N ALA A 154 4.65 8.46 4.82
CA ALA A 154 4.19 9.74 5.35
C ALA A 154 2.70 10.01 5.09
N ARG A 155 2.19 9.72 3.87
CA ARG A 155 0.75 9.80 3.59
C ARG A 155 -0.07 8.89 4.49
N MET A 156 0.35 7.65 4.65
CA MET A 156 -0.35 6.70 5.52
C MET A 156 -0.32 7.15 6.98
N ARG A 157 0.83 7.63 7.45
CA ARG A 157 1.00 8.17 8.80
C ARG A 157 0.08 9.36 9.07
N LEU A 158 0.00 10.31 8.14
CA LEU A 158 -0.88 11.48 8.24
C LEU A 158 -2.37 11.09 8.24
N GLY A 159 -2.76 10.13 7.41
CA GLY A 159 -4.14 9.61 7.38
C GLY A 159 -4.54 9.00 8.72
N LEU A 160 -3.71 8.11 9.27
CA LEU A 160 -3.97 7.51 10.58
C LEU A 160 -3.91 8.55 11.71
N ALA A 161 -2.98 9.50 11.66
CA ALA A 161 -2.85 10.54 12.67
C ALA A 161 -4.08 11.45 12.75
N ALA A 162 -4.74 11.70 11.62
CA ALA A 162 -5.99 12.46 11.58
C ALA A 162 -7.12 11.73 12.31
N ASP A 163 -7.16 10.39 12.21
CA ASP A 163 -8.17 9.56 12.88
C ASP A 163 -7.95 9.37 14.37
N LEU A 164 -6.69 9.36 14.83
CA LEU A 164 -6.36 9.13 16.24
C LEU A 164 -6.72 10.33 17.12
N ASP A 165 -7.16 11.43 16.54
CA ASP A 165 -7.77 12.57 17.24
C ASP A 165 -6.98 13.15 18.44
N GLY A 166 -5.64 13.07 18.41
CA GLY A 166 -4.83 13.69 19.47
C GLY A 166 -3.52 14.29 18.98
N PRO A 167 -2.57 14.56 19.90
CA PRO A 167 -1.40 15.37 19.60
C PRO A 167 -0.65 14.84 18.38
N ALA A 168 -0.04 15.78 17.66
CA ALA A 168 0.91 15.45 16.62
C ALA A 168 1.96 14.48 17.18
N TYR A 169 2.23 13.40 16.45
CA TYR A 169 3.52 12.75 16.59
C TYR A 169 4.56 13.74 16.03
N ASP A 170 5.76 13.72 16.60
CA ASP A 170 6.79 14.74 16.32
C ASP A 170 7.10 14.89 14.82
N GLY A 171 7.03 13.79 14.07
CA GLY A 171 7.26 13.74 12.61
C GLY A 171 6.14 14.31 11.73
N ARG A 172 5.02 14.80 12.28
CA ARG A 172 3.84 15.21 11.48
C ARG A 172 4.16 16.33 10.50
N ALA A 173 4.90 17.36 10.94
CA ALA A 173 5.24 18.49 10.08
C ALA A 173 6.19 18.08 8.94
N GLU A 174 7.15 17.20 9.23
CA GLU A 174 8.06 16.64 8.24
C GLU A 174 7.31 15.81 7.19
N ASP A 175 6.41 14.94 7.64
CA ASP A 175 5.56 14.15 6.75
C ASP A 175 4.69 15.05 5.86
N MET A 176 4.12 16.14 6.39
CA MET A 176 3.38 17.11 5.57
C MET A 176 4.25 17.74 4.50
N ARG A 177 5.46 18.20 4.85
CA ARG A 177 6.41 18.79 3.89
C ARG A 177 6.77 17.80 2.80
N LEU A 178 7.11 16.58 3.19
CA LEU A 178 7.47 15.51 2.28
C LEU A 178 6.35 15.18 1.29
N VAL A 179 5.12 15.04 1.79
CA VAL A 179 3.94 14.77 0.97
C VAL A 179 3.60 15.95 0.05
N ALA A 180 3.77 17.19 0.51
CA ALA A 180 3.44 18.40 -0.26
C ALA A 180 4.28 18.59 -1.53
N LYS A 181 5.43 17.90 -1.66
CA LYS A 181 6.33 17.97 -2.83
C LYS A 181 5.73 17.44 -4.13
N SER A 182 4.60 16.73 -4.10
CA SER A 182 3.95 16.15 -5.28
C SER A 182 2.51 16.62 -5.44
N TRP A 183 2.01 16.70 -6.68
CA TRP A 183 0.61 17.01 -6.97
C TRP A 183 -0.36 16.03 -6.27
N GLN A 184 -0.06 14.73 -6.30
CA GLN A 184 -0.89 13.72 -5.64
C GLN A 184 -0.92 13.89 -4.13
N GLY A 185 0.21 14.30 -3.53
CA GLY A 185 0.31 14.61 -2.12
C GLY A 185 -0.41 15.91 -1.74
N GLN A 186 -0.32 16.95 -2.55
CA GLN A 186 -1.10 18.19 -2.37
C GLN A 186 -2.61 17.92 -2.40
N ARG A 187 -3.10 17.09 -3.33
CA ARG A 187 -4.50 16.64 -3.35
C ARG A 187 -4.89 15.88 -2.08
N PHE A 188 -4.02 15.02 -1.59
CA PHE A 188 -4.25 14.30 -0.34
C PHE A 188 -4.31 15.25 0.87
N LEU A 189 -3.37 16.19 0.99
CA LEU A 189 -3.36 17.19 2.05
C LEU A 189 -4.60 18.09 1.99
N ALA A 190 -5.06 18.48 0.79
CA ALA A 190 -6.31 19.24 0.63
C ALA A 190 -7.53 18.45 1.12
N GLY A 191 -7.56 17.13 0.86
CA GLY A 191 -8.58 16.24 1.42
C GLY A 191 -8.54 16.16 2.93
N LEU A 192 -7.35 16.00 3.52
CA LEU A 192 -7.16 16.01 4.97
C LEU A 192 -7.57 17.35 5.59
N TYR A 193 -7.19 18.47 4.98
CA TYR A 193 -7.55 19.81 5.44
C TYR A 193 -9.08 19.97 5.57
N ARG A 194 -9.83 19.42 4.60
CA ARG A 194 -11.30 19.43 4.62
C ARG A 194 -11.86 18.49 5.69
N ALA A 195 -11.37 17.25 5.72
CA ALA A 195 -11.94 16.17 6.53
C ALA A 195 -11.59 16.25 8.02
N ALA A 196 -10.44 16.83 8.39
CA ALA A 196 -9.93 16.84 9.76
C ALA A 196 -9.62 18.27 10.23
N PRO A 197 -10.59 19.03 10.78
CA PRO A 197 -10.38 20.42 11.19
C PRO A 197 -9.18 20.64 12.13
N ARG A 198 -8.90 19.68 13.00
CA ARG A 198 -7.76 19.74 13.94
C ARG A 198 -6.38 19.72 13.26
N ILE A 199 -6.28 19.24 12.02
CA ILE A 199 -5.02 19.23 11.28
C ILE A 199 -4.69 20.58 10.64
N ARG A 200 -5.70 21.45 10.49
CA ARG A 200 -5.58 22.70 9.71
C ARG A 200 -4.48 23.62 10.23
N PRO A 201 -4.35 23.91 11.54
CA PRO A 201 -3.30 24.82 12.01
C PRO A 201 -1.88 24.32 11.67
N ALA A 202 -1.63 23.02 11.88
CA ALA A 202 -0.33 22.42 11.56
C ALA A 202 -0.04 22.41 10.05
N LEU A 203 -1.04 22.09 9.23
CA LEU A 203 -0.89 22.09 7.78
C LEU A 203 -0.71 23.51 7.23
N THR A 204 -1.45 24.50 7.74
CA THR A 204 -1.26 25.92 7.39
C THR A 204 0.15 26.38 7.69
N ALA A 205 0.66 26.11 8.91
CA ALA A 205 2.04 26.49 9.28
C ALA A 205 3.10 25.85 8.37
N VAL A 206 2.89 24.59 7.94
CA VAL A 206 3.78 23.94 6.97
C VAL A 206 3.71 24.60 5.59
N LEU A 207 2.51 24.98 5.12
CA LEU A 207 2.30 25.57 3.80
C LEU A 207 2.80 27.01 3.71
N GLU A 208 2.69 27.80 4.79
CA GLU A 208 3.21 29.17 4.87
C GLU A 208 4.73 29.21 4.66
N GLY A 209 5.45 28.19 5.14
CA GLY A 209 6.89 28.04 4.91
C GLY A 209 7.27 27.31 3.61
N ALA A 210 6.30 26.84 2.82
CA ALA A 210 6.56 26.14 1.57
C ALA A 210 6.77 27.11 0.40
N ASP A 211 7.39 26.64 -0.69
CA ASP A 211 7.53 27.45 -1.90
C ASP A 211 6.18 27.78 -2.57
N HIS A 212 6.16 28.82 -3.41
CA HIS A 212 4.95 29.27 -4.09
C HIS A 212 4.33 28.20 -5.01
N ALA A 213 5.12 27.30 -5.59
CA ALA A 213 4.59 26.24 -6.47
C ALA A 213 3.77 25.23 -5.65
N VAL A 214 4.26 24.84 -4.48
CA VAL A 214 3.56 23.97 -3.53
C VAL A 214 2.28 24.62 -3.01
N GLN A 215 2.35 25.89 -2.58
CA GLN A 215 1.18 26.65 -2.12
C GLN A 215 0.10 26.73 -3.21
N ASN A 216 0.48 27.13 -4.43
CA ASN A 216 -0.44 27.24 -5.56
C ASN A 216 -1.05 25.88 -5.95
N GLY A 217 -0.24 24.81 -5.91
CA GLY A 217 -0.70 23.45 -6.16
C GLY A 217 -1.72 22.99 -5.12
N PHE A 218 -1.46 23.21 -3.84
CA PHE A 218 -2.42 22.93 -2.76
C PHE A 218 -3.74 23.71 -2.92
N LEU A 219 -3.68 25.03 -3.16
CA LEU A 219 -4.88 25.86 -3.35
C LEU A 219 -5.70 25.43 -4.58
N ARG A 220 -5.03 25.01 -5.65
CA ARG A 220 -5.70 24.44 -6.84
C ARG A 220 -6.43 23.15 -6.48
N ALA A 221 -5.79 22.26 -5.74
CA ALA A 221 -6.40 21.02 -5.27
C ALA A 221 -7.62 21.29 -4.38
N LEU A 222 -7.53 22.24 -3.44
CA LEU A 222 -8.64 22.62 -2.56
C LEU A 222 -9.84 23.20 -3.34
N ARG A 223 -9.56 24.05 -4.35
CA ARG A 223 -10.59 24.58 -5.27
C ARG A 223 -11.27 23.48 -6.06
N GLN A 224 -10.52 22.52 -6.61
CA GLN A 224 -11.10 21.37 -7.33
C GLN A 224 -12.04 20.53 -6.45
N MET A 225 -11.76 20.42 -5.16
CA MET A 225 -12.62 19.69 -4.22
C MET A 225 -13.87 20.47 -3.78
N SER A 226 -13.86 21.80 -3.94
CA SER A 226 -14.97 22.69 -3.58
C SER A 226 -15.87 23.02 -4.77
N GLY A 227 -15.31 23.03 -5.99
CA GLY A 227 -15.98 23.37 -7.24
C GLY A 227 -16.90 22.30 -7.83
N GLY A 228 -17.32 21.32 -7.03
CA GLY A 228 -18.42 20.39 -7.38
C GLY A 228 -19.81 21.05 -7.37
N ALA A 229 -19.92 22.29 -6.88
CA ALA A 229 -21.06 23.16 -7.13
C ALA A 229 -20.67 24.13 -8.25
N ARG A 230 -20.83 23.71 -9.51
CA ARG A 230 -21.17 24.71 -10.53
C ARG A 230 -22.60 25.17 -10.21
N PRO A 231 -22.87 26.48 -10.14
CA PRO A 231 -24.25 26.95 -10.15
C PRO A 231 -24.99 26.44 -11.39
#